data_AF-A0A0F6AH17-F1
#
_entry.id   AF-A0A0F6AH17-F1
#
_cell.length_a   1.000
_cell.length_b   1.000
_cell.length_c   1.000
_cell.angle_alpha   90.00
_cell.angle_beta   90.00
_cell.angle_gamma   90.00
#
_symmetry.space_group_name_H-M   'P 1'
#
loop_
_entity.id
_entity.type
_entity.pdbx_description
1 polymer ?
#
loop_
_entity_poly.entity_id
_entity_poly.type
_entity_poly.pdbx_seq_one_letter_code
_entity_poly.pdbx_strand_id
1 'polypeptide(L)'
;MEIRVYENGRMDILYQHKLVTQHQVSKHTSGATIVREHMPIAHQRDAEKTKEFFVAWGHEIGAAAQQMTLKQYDFTRNTRSRHIGKRCIALQKCCNKVGAAVFERACAYALEKQQYHPTYVDMVARARPWEFLAETKPGFKHDNIRGPEYYGGSSHRKINKINMTPILIWG
;
A
#
# COMPACT_ATOMS: atom_id res chain seq x y z
N MET A 1 -1.15 18.68 43.02
CA MET A 1 -2.05 18.28 41.94
C MET A 1 -2.90 17.15 42.46
N GLU A 2 -4.22 17.21 42.28
CA GLU A 2 -5.18 16.21 42.75
C GLU A 2 -5.88 15.59 41.53
N ILE A 3 -6.16 14.29 41.58
CA ILE A 3 -6.89 13.58 40.53
C ILE A 3 -8.09 12.89 41.18
N ARG A 4 -9.29 13.15 40.67
CA ARG A 4 -10.53 12.51 41.10
C ARG A 4 -11.08 11.65 39.98
N VAL A 5 -11.41 10.38 40.27
CA VAL A 5 -12.00 9.45 39.31
C VAL A 5 -13.40 9.08 39.78
N TYR A 6 -14.37 9.15 38.87
CA TYR A 6 -15.78 8.87 39.14
C TYR A 6 -16.20 7.53 38.50
N GLU A 7 -17.25 6.90 39.03
CA GLU A 7 -17.74 5.60 38.54
C GLU A 7 -18.16 5.61 37.06
N ASN A 8 -18.64 6.76 36.56
CA ASN A 8 -18.98 6.94 35.15
C ASN A 8 -17.74 7.05 34.24
N GLY A 9 -16.53 6.89 34.79
CA GLY A 9 -15.26 6.99 34.10
C GLY A 9 -14.79 8.43 33.86
N ARG A 10 -15.46 9.45 34.40
CA ARG A 10 -14.94 10.82 34.38
C ARG A 10 -13.70 10.90 35.29
N MET A 11 -12.68 11.61 34.83
CA MET A 11 -11.47 11.93 35.59
C MET A 11 -11.23 13.44 35.59
N ASP A 12 -11.17 14.03 36.77
CA ASP A 12 -10.90 15.44 36.97
C ASP A 12 -9.47 15.64 37.45
N ILE A 13 -8.74 16.56 36.84
CA ILE A 13 -7.40 16.98 37.27
C ILE A 13 -7.54 18.37 37.89
N LEU A 14 -7.14 18.50 39.15
CA LEU A 14 -7.24 19.73 39.92
C LEU A 14 -5.86 20.24 40.35
N TYR A 15 -5.71 21.57 40.38
CA TYR A 15 -4.56 22.26 40.93
C TYR A 15 -5.06 23.33 41.90
N GLN A 16 -4.57 23.31 43.15
CA GLN A 16 -5.05 24.19 44.22
C GLN A 16 -6.58 24.18 44.39
N HIS A 17 -7.19 22.99 44.37
CA HIS A 17 -8.64 22.77 44.45
C HIS A 17 -9.47 23.39 43.32
N LYS A 18 -8.84 23.88 42.24
CA LYS A 18 -9.52 24.36 41.03
C LYS A 18 -9.42 23.31 39.93
N LEU A 19 -10.52 23.10 39.21
CA LEU A 19 -10.57 22.19 38.06
C LEU A 19 -9.70 22.76 36.94
N VAL A 20 -8.72 21.99 36.49
CA VAL A 20 -7.82 22.33 35.38
C VAL A 20 -8.31 21.71 34.08
N THR A 21 -8.69 20.43 34.13
CA THR A 21 -9.17 19.70 32.95
C THR A 21 -9.95 18.46 33.37
N GLN A 22 -10.80 17.99 32.46
CA GLN A 22 -11.62 16.80 32.61
C GLN A 22 -11.34 15.84 31.45
N HIS A 23 -11.26 14.55 31.77
CA HIS A 23 -11.01 13.47 30.82
C HIS A 23 -12.05 12.36 31.01
N GLN A 24 -12.33 11.61 29.96
CA GLN A 24 -13.12 10.39 30.04
C GLN A 24 -12.18 9.20 29.99
N VAL A 25 -12.05 8.42 31.06
CA VAL A 25 -11.19 7.22 31.11
C VAL A 25 -11.66 6.22 30.05
N SER A 26 -10.70 5.70 29.28
CA SER A 26 -10.93 4.67 28.28
C SER A 26 -11.45 3.39 28.94
N LYS A 27 -12.52 2.81 28.38
CA LYS A 27 -13.07 1.51 28.80
C LYS A 27 -12.30 0.32 28.22
N HIS A 28 -11.40 0.56 27.26
CA HIS A 28 -10.59 -0.48 26.64
C HIS A 28 -9.34 -0.76 27.45
N THR A 29 -8.99 -2.05 27.60
CA THR A 29 -7.73 -2.51 28.19
C THR A 29 -6.55 -1.87 27.45
N SER A 30 -5.66 -1.22 28.19
CA SER A 30 -4.51 -0.46 27.65
C SER A 30 -4.87 0.72 26.73
N GLY A 31 -6.12 1.19 26.78
CA GLY A 31 -6.54 2.38 26.04
C GLY A 31 -6.09 3.67 26.74
N ALA A 32 -5.80 4.70 25.94
CA ALA A 32 -5.44 6.01 26.42
C ALA A 32 -6.49 7.03 26.00
N THR A 33 -6.76 8.00 26.87
CA THR A 33 -7.61 9.15 26.56
C THR A 33 -6.73 10.39 26.44
N ILE A 34 -6.70 10.98 25.26
CA ILE A 34 -6.01 12.25 25.01
C ILE A 34 -7.05 13.24 24.55
N VAL A 35 -7.19 14.33 25.30
CA VAL A 35 -8.05 15.46 24.96
C VAL A 35 -7.34 16.29 23.88
N ARG A 36 -8.07 16.67 22.84
CA ARG A 36 -7.50 17.27 21.62
C ARG A 36 -6.76 18.57 21.92
N GLU A 37 -7.28 19.36 22.85
CA GLU A 37 -6.77 20.64 23.31
C GLU A 37 -5.39 20.52 23.96
N HIS A 38 -5.09 19.36 24.57
CA HIS A 38 -3.79 19.08 25.21
C HIS A 38 -2.79 18.39 24.28
N MET A 39 -3.26 17.96 23.10
CA MET A 39 -2.41 17.33 22.11
C MET A 39 -1.56 18.41 21.42
N PRO A 40 -0.24 18.21 21.20
CA PRO A 40 0.55 19.16 20.44
C PRO A 40 -0.03 19.37 19.04
N ILE A 41 0.06 20.59 18.50
CA ILE A 41 -0.57 20.97 17.22
C ILE A 41 -0.18 20.02 16.07
N ALA A 42 1.07 19.55 16.02
CA ALA A 42 1.52 18.59 15.01
C ALA A 42 0.76 17.26 15.10
N HIS A 43 0.52 16.76 16.31
CA HIS A 43 -0.25 15.55 16.55
C HIS A 43 -1.75 15.76 16.28
N GLN A 44 -2.30 16.95 16.54
CA GLN A 44 -3.69 17.28 16.20
C GLN A 44 -3.95 17.16 14.69
N ARG A 45 -3.04 17.69 13.85
CA ARG A 45 -3.14 17.58 12.38
C ARG A 45 -3.01 16.13 11.90
N ASP A 46 -2.21 15.32 12.59
CA ASP A 46 -2.12 13.89 12.29
C ASP A 46 -3.41 13.14 12.69
N ALA A 47 -4.09 13.57 13.75
CA ALA A 47 -5.37 12.98 14.17
C ALA A 47 -6.52 13.26 13.18
N GLU A 48 -6.46 14.36 12.42
CA GLU A 48 -7.43 14.70 11.37
C GLU A 48 -7.28 13.88 10.10
N LYS A 49 -6.12 13.24 9.89
CA LYS A 49 -5.83 12.42 8.71
C LYS A 49 -6.48 11.04 8.82
N THR A 50 -7.80 11.04 8.78
CA THR A 50 -8.62 9.83 8.79
C THR A 50 -8.71 9.20 7.40
N LYS A 51 -9.24 7.98 7.32
CA LYS A 51 -9.54 7.34 6.03
C LYS A 51 -10.42 8.24 5.16
N GLU A 52 -11.45 8.82 5.76
CA GLU A 52 -12.43 9.68 5.09
C GLU A 52 -11.76 10.93 4.52
N PHE A 53 -10.84 11.54 5.29
CA PHE A 53 -10.04 12.67 4.81
C PHE A 53 -9.24 12.32 3.55
N PHE A 54 -8.54 11.19 3.54
CA PHE A 54 -7.76 10.79 2.36
C PHE A 54 -8.63 10.38 1.18
N VAL A 55 -9.77 9.73 1.42
CA VAL A 55 -10.71 9.34 0.35
C VAL A 55 -11.35 10.57 -0.28
N ALA A 56 -11.74 11.57 0.52
CA ALA A 56 -12.26 12.84 0.04
C ALA A 56 -11.20 13.57 -0.81
N TRP A 57 -9.97 13.64 -0.32
CA TRP A 57 -8.85 14.17 -1.11
C TRP A 57 -8.67 13.42 -2.43
N GLY A 58 -8.69 12.09 -2.42
CA GLY A 58 -8.57 11.29 -3.65
C GLY A 58 -9.69 11.58 -4.65
N HIS A 59 -10.92 11.74 -4.15
CA HIS A 59 -12.10 12.09 -4.96
C HIS A 59 -11.96 13.47 -5.65
N GLU A 60 -11.37 14.46 -4.97
CA GLU A 60 -11.09 15.77 -5.57
C GLU A 60 -10.12 15.70 -6.75
N ILE A 61 -9.22 14.71 -6.75
CA ILE A 61 -8.25 14.51 -7.84
C ILE A 61 -8.86 13.70 -8.98
N GLY A 62 -9.57 12.61 -8.67
CA GLY A 62 -10.22 11.76 -9.65
C GLY A 62 -10.54 10.35 -9.16
N ALA A 63 -11.25 9.59 -10.00
CA ALA A 63 -11.75 8.26 -9.64
C ALA A 63 -10.62 7.25 -9.36
N ALA A 64 -9.54 7.30 -10.15
CA ALA A 64 -8.40 6.40 -9.99
C ALA A 64 -7.61 6.73 -8.72
N ALA A 65 -7.39 8.01 -8.41
CA ALA A 65 -6.78 8.46 -7.16
C ALA A 65 -7.60 8.04 -5.93
N GLN A 66 -8.93 8.20 -5.99
CA GLN A 66 -9.85 7.74 -4.94
C GLN A 66 -9.75 6.22 -4.75
N GLN A 67 -9.81 5.45 -5.83
CA GLN A 67 -9.72 3.99 -5.79
C GLN A 67 -8.35 3.51 -5.26
N MET A 68 -7.26 4.15 -5.70
CA MET A 68 -5.91 3.86 -5.21
C MET A 68 -5.79 4.11 -3.71
N THR A 69 -6.44 5.18 -3.22
CA THR A 69 -6.49 5.49 -1.78
C THR A 69 -7.28 4.44 -1.00
N LEU A 70 -8.46 4.04 -1.49
CA LEU A 70 -9.25 2.96 -0.89
C LEU A 70 -8.46 1.65 -0.83
N LYS A 71 -7.74 1.32 -1.90
CA LYS A 71 -6.87 0.13 -1.96
C LYS A 71 -5.80 0.11 -0.87
N GLN A 72 -5.31 1.26 -0.41
CA GLN A 72 -4.37 1.29 0.73
C GLN A 72 -5.01 0.77 2.02
N TYR A 73 -6.30 1.01 2.20
CA TYR A 73 -7.03 0.57 3.39
C TYR A 73 -7.49 -0.89 3.31
N ASP A 74 -7.50 -1.52 2.13
CA ASP A 74 -7.77 -2.96 2.00
C ASP A 74 -6.71 -3.82 2.71
N PHE A 75 -5.48 -3.28 2.91
CA PHE A 75 -4.39 -3.96 3.62
C PHE A 75 -4.54 -3.98 5.15
N THR A 76 -5.59 -3.37 5.70
CA THR A 76 -5.79 -3.33 7.16
C THR A 76 -7.27 -3.26 7.54
N ARG A 77 -7.63 -3.87 8.66
CA ARG A 77 -8.95 -3.66 9.27
C ARG A 77 -9.02 -2.37 10.09
N ASN A 78 -7.86 -1.78 10.43
CA ASN A 78 -7.78 -0.57 11.23
C ASN A 78 -7.84 0.69 10.34
N THR A 79 -9.00 1.33 10.29
CA THR A 79 -9.23 2.59 9.53
C THR A 79 -8.38 3.77 9.99
N ARG A 80 -7.77 3.68 11.19
CA ARG A 80 -6.85 4.68 11.75
C ARG A 80 -5.39 4.20 11.77
N SER A 81 -5.03 3.23 10.91
CA SER A 81 -3.66 2.75 10.82
C SER A 81 -2.69 3.86 10.40
N ARG A 82 -1.76 4.22 11.28
CA ARG A 82 -0.68 5.19 11.02
C ARG A 82 0.17 4.79 9.81
N HIS A 83 0.38 3.49 9.61
CA HIS A 83 1.16 2.98 8.47
C HIS A 83 0.47 3.27 7.14
N ILE A 84 -0.85 3.01 7.07
CA ILE A 84 -1.64 3.32 5.86
C ILE A 84 -1.76 4.83 5.65
N GLY A 85 -1.94 5.61 6.72
CA GLY A 85 -1.92 7.07 6.63
C GLY A 85 -0.60 7.60 6.03
N LYS A 86 0.56 7.03 6.41
CA LYS A 86 1.86 7.38 5.81
C LYS A 86 1.91 7.09 4.31
N ARG A 87 1.28 6.00 3.84
CA ARG A 87 1.17 5.69 2.40
C ARG A 87 0.33 6.72 1.67
N CYS A 88 -0.81 7.11 2.23
CA CYS A 88 -1.67 8.14 1.64
C CYS A 88 -0.97 9.51 1.61
N ILE A 89 -0.20 9.87 2.64
CA ILE A 89 0.65 11.07 2.63
C ILE A 89 1.71 11.00 1.52
N ALA A 90 2.30 9.83 1.28
CA ALA A 90 3.25 9.66 0.18
C ALA A 90 2.59 9.88 -1.19
N LEU A 91 1.35 9.40 -1.36
CA LEU A 91 0.54 9.66 -2.56
C LEU A 91 0.22 11.16 -2.73
N GLN A 92 -0.19 11.84 -1.66
CA GLN A 92 -0.39 13.31 -1.67
C GLN A 92 0.88 14.05 -2.09
N LYS A 93 2.03 13.66 -1.54
CA LYS A 93 3.33 14.23 -1.94
C LYS A 93 3.65 13.97 -3.41
N CYS A 94 3.35 12.78 -3.92
CA CYS A 94 3.51 12.46 -5.33
C CYS A 94 2.64 13.39 -6.18
N CYS A 95 1.35 13.51 -5.86
CA CYS A 95 0.41 14.39 -6.55
C CYS A 95 0.89 15.85 -6.58
N ASN A 96 1.35 16.37 -5.44
CA ASN A 96 1.88 17.74 -5.36
C ASN A 96 3.13 17.96 -6.23
N LYS A 97 3.93 16.92 -6.46
CA LYS A 97 5.14 17.01 -7.29
C LYS A 97 4.84 16.96 -8.79
N VAL A 98 3.91 16.10 -9.22
CA VAL A 98 3.67 15.82 -10.65
C VAL A 98 2.42 16.52 -11.21
N GLY A 99 1.57 17.06 -10.33
CA GLY A 99 0.28 17.64 -10.67
C GLY A 99 -0.86 16.60 -10.70
N ALA A 100 -2.09 17.06 -10.45
CA ALA A 100 -3.28 16.22 -10.34
C ALA A 100 -3.54 15.35 -11.59
N ALA A 101 -3.46 15.94 -12.78
CA ALA A 101 -3.74 15.23 -14.03
C ALA A 101 -2.76 14.06 -14.31
N VAL A 102 -1.46 14.27 -14.06
CA VAL A 102 -0.43 13.24 -14.24
C VAL A 102 -0.58 12.16 -13.18
N PHE A 103 -0.85 12.57 -11.93
CA PHE A 103 -1.05 11.65 -10.82
C PHE A 103 -2.26 10.75 -11.02
N GLU A 104 -3.39 11.28 -11.51
CA GLU A 104 -4.59 10.50 -11.81
C GLU A 104 -4.30 9.42 -12.87
N ARG A 105 -3.60 9.77 -13.95
CA ARG A 105 -3.18 8.78 -14.97
C ARG A 105 -2.21 7.74 -14.41
N ALA A 106 -1.29 8.16 -13.53
CA ALA A 106 -0.37 7.25 -12.85
C ALA A 106 -1.12 6.25 -11.96
N CYS A 107 -2.12 6.71 -11.21
CA CYS A 107 -2.98 5.86 -10.40
C CYS A 107 -3.75 4.88 -11.27
N ALA A 108 -4.35 5.32 -12.38
CA ALA A 108 -5.09 4.47 -13.29
C ALA A 108 -4.19 3.35 -13.88
N TYR A 109 -3.00 3.72 -14.36
CA TYR A 109 -2.03 2.75 -14.87
C TYR A 109 -1.59 1.74 -13.80
N ALA A 110 -1.32 2.23 -12.58
CA ALA A 110 -0.90 1.37 -11.48
C ALA A 110 -2.01 0.40 -11.02
N LEU A 111 -3.26 0.85 -11.02
CA LEU A 111 -4.43 0.00 -10.74
C LEU A 111 -4.61 -1.09 -11.79
N GLU A 112 -4.44 -0.77 -13.08
CA GLU A 112 -4.50 -1.74 -14.17
C GLU A 112 -3.45 -2.85 -13.99
N LYS A 113 -2.24 -2.48 -13.55
CA LYS A 113 -1.16 -3.44 -13.25
C LYS A 113 -1.25 -4.07 -11.86
N GLN A 114 -2.32 -3.79 -11.11
CA GLN A 114 -2.54 -4.27 -9.74
C GLN A 114 -1.38 -3.93 -8.78
N GLN A 115 -0.68 -2.82 -9.03
CA GLN A 115 0.43 -2.34 -8.23
C GLN A 115 -0.02 -1.15 -7.38
N TYR A 116 -0.20 -1.38 -6.09
CA TYR A 116 -0.80 -0.38 -5.19
C TYR A 116 0.22 0.39 -4.35
N HIS A 117 1.52 0.09 -4.48
CA HIS A 117 2.53 0.72 -3.62
C HIS A 117 2.77 2.18 -4.04
N PRO A 118 2.79 3.16 -3.11
CA PRO A 118 3.04 4.57 -3.47
C PRO A 118 4.34 4.80 -4.24
N THR A 119 5.39 4.04 -3.95
CA THR A 119 6.67 4.10 -4.71
C THR A 119 6.49 3.72 -6.18
N TYR A 120 5.62 2.75 -6.47
CA TYR A 120 5.33 2.36 -7.85
C TYR A 120 4.56 3.46 -8.57
N VAL A 121 3.56 4.06 -7.91
CA VAL A 121 2.82 5.22 -8.45
C VAL A 121 3.76 6.39 -8.75
N ASP A 122 4.68 6.72 -7.84
CA ASP A 122 5.68 7.79 -8.04
C ASP A 122 6.62 7.48 -9.23
N MET A 123 7.11 6.25 -9.34
CA MET A 123 7.93 5.82 -10.47
C MET A 123 7.18 5.96 -11.79
N VAL A 124 5.94 5.46 -11.84
CA VAL A 124 5.08 5.50 -13.03
C VAL A 124 4.71 6.94 -13.40
N ALA A 125 4.44 7.80 -12.42
CA ALA A 125 4.17 9.22 -12.64
C ALA A 125 5.35 9.96 -13.28
N ARG A 126 6.58 9.57 -12.94
CA ARG A 126 7.81 10.11 -13.54
C ARG A 126 8.10 9.52 -14.92
N ALA A 127 7.93 8.21 -15.09
CA ALA A 127 8.24 7.52 -16.33
C ALA A 127 7.20 7.75 -17.43
N ARG A 128 5.95 8.06 -17.05
CA ARG A 128 4.80 8.30 -17.95
C ARG A 128 4.66 7.27 -19.08
N PRO A 129 4.61 5.97 -18.75
CA PRO A 129 4.59 4.90 -19.75
C PRO A 129 3.40 4.97 -20.73
N TRP A 130 2.30 5.62 -20.35
CA TRP A 130 1.13 5.83 -21.21
C TRP A 130 1.38 6.79 -22.38
N GLU A 131 2.42 7.62 -22.34
CA GLU A 131 2.75 8.50 -23.47
C GLU A 131 3.34 7.68 -24.63
N PHE A 132 3.96 6.53 -24.35
CA PHE A 132 4.58 5.65 -25.34
C PHE A 132 3.65 4.54 -25.87
N LEU A 133 2.45 4.37 -25.30
CA LEU A 133 1.48 3.37 -25.76
C LEU A 133 0.89 3.68 -27.15
N ALA A 134 1.22 4.83 -27.75
CA ALA A 134 0.79 5.21 -29.10
C ALA A 134 1.61 4.56 -30.24
N GLU A 135 2.68 3.82 -29.96
CA GLU A 135 3.45 3.11 -30.98
C GLU A 135 3.45 1.60 -30.75
N THR A 136 2.42 0.90 -31.22
CA THR A 136 2.59 -0.51 -31.59
C THR A 136 3.49 -0.58 -32.81
N LYS A 137 4.81 -0.52 -32.60
CA LYS A 137 5.77 -0.92 -33.63
C LYS A 137 5.63 -2.43 -33.84
N PRO A 138 5.51 -2.93 -35.08
CA PRO A 138 5.51 -4.36 -35.35
C PRO A 138 6.80 -4.96 -34.79
N GLY A 139 6.67 -6.12 -34.13
CA GLY A 139 7.74 -6.74 -33.36
C GLY A 139 9.02 -6.87 -34.17
N PHE A 140 10.09 -6.23 -33.70
CA PHE A 140 11.43 -6.54 -34.15
C PHE A 140 11.74 -7.98 -33.74
N LYS A 141 11.85 -8.89 -34.72
CA LYS A 141 12.55 -10.16 -34.52
C LYS A 141 14.02 -9.82 -34.31
N HIS A 142 14.51 -9.95 -33.08
CA HIS A 142 15.94 -9.90 -32.82
C HIS A 142 16.53 -11.29 -33.09
N ASP A 143 17.49 -11.38 -34.01
CA ASP A 143 18.23 -12.60 -34.39
C ASP A 143 19.12 -13.19 -33.27
N ASN A 144 19.00 -12.68 -32.03
CA ASN A 144 19.96 -12.97 -30.96
C ASN A 144 19.34 -13.65 -29.73
N ILE A 145 18.21 -14.33 -29.90
CA ILE A 145 17.79 -15.35 -28.92
C ILE A 145 18.57 -16.63 -29.25
N ARG A 146 19.70 -16.83 -28.56
CA ARG A 146 20.39 -18.13 -28.56
C ARG A 146 19.53 -19.12 -27.78
N GLY A 147 19.17 -20.23 -28.42
CA GLY A 147 18.22 -21.17 -27.86
C GLY A 147 18.78 -22.01 -26.69
N PRO A 148 17.91 -22.84 -26.09
CA PRO A 148 18.19 -23.61 -24.88
C PRO A 148 19.40 -24.56 -24.99
N GLU A 149 19.85 -24.86 -26.20
CA GLU A 149 21.08 -25.60 -26.52
C GLU A 149 22.37 -25.00 -25.94
N TYR A 150 22.39 -23.75 -25.46
CA TYR A 150 23.56 -23.15 -24.79
C TYR A 150 23.74 -23.60 -23.32
N TYR A 151 22.71 -24.16 -22.68
CA TYR A 151 22.82 -24.72 -21.32
C TYR A 151 23.17 -26.21 -21.35
N GLY A 152 24.22 -26.56 -22.09
CA GLY A 152 24.78 -27.92 -22.12
C GLY A 152 25.52 -28.29 -20.85
N GLY A 153 24.78 -28.63 -19.78
CA GLY A 153 25.31 -29.38 -18.64
C GLY A 153 25.44 -30.86 -19.02
N SER A 154 26.66 -31.29 -19.33
CA SER A 154 26.99 -32.67 -19.67
C SER A 154 26.64 -33.64 -18.53
N SER A 155 25.76 -34.62 -18.77
CA SER A 155 25.74 -35.85 -17.99
C SER A 155 25.88 -37.04 -18.93
N HIS A 156 27.11 -37.55 -19.00
CA HIS A 156 27.40 -38.85 -19.58
C HIS A 156 26.73 -39.93 -18.74
N ARG A 157 25.80 -40.68 -19.32
CA ARG A 157 25.50 -42.04 -18.86
C ARG A 157 25.45 -42.97 -20.07
N LYS A 158 26.51 -43.78 -20.23
CA LYS A 158 26.58 -44.88 -21.19
C LYS A 158 25.45 -45.86 -20.89
N ILE A 159 24.60 -46.14 -21.87
CA ILE A 159 23.68 -47.28 -21.82
C ILE A 159 24.25 -48.32 -22.78
N ASN A 160 24.79 -49.40 -22.21
CA ASN A 160 25.20 -50.58 -22.96
C ASN A 160 23.97 -51.23 -23.60
N LYS A 161 24.05 -51.49 -24.90
CA LYS A 161 23.15 -52.40 -25.60
C LYS A 161 23.33 -53.81 -25.06
N ILE A 162 22.23 -54.45 -24.67
CA ILE A 162 22.12 -55.90 -24.59
C ILE A 162 20.89 -56.29 -25.41
N ASN A 163 21.15 -57.00 -26.50
CA ASN A 163 20.14 -57.70 -27.29
C ASN A 163 19.55 -58.83 -26.46
N MET A 164 18.24 -59.06 -26.53
CA MET A 164 17.65 -60.40 -26.47
C MET A 164 16.25 -60.41 -27.11
N THR A 165 16.04 -61.46 -27.91
CA THR A 165 14.99 -61.77 -28.89
C THR A 165 13.60 -62.10 -28.31
N PRO A 166 12.54 -62.16 -29.15
CA PRO A 166 11.13 -62.14 -28.72
C PRO A 166 10.59 -63.54 -28.43
N ILE A 167 9.66 -63.68 -27.47
CA ILE A 167 8.87 -64.90 -27.28
C ILE A 167 7.41 -64.55 -26.95
N LEU A 168 6.56 -65.41 -27.50
CA LEU A 168 5.13 -65.33 -27.77
C LEU A 168 4.23 -65.40 -26.53
N ILE A 169 3.04 -64.86 -26.77
CA ILE A 169 1.82 -64.85 -25.98
C ILE A 169 1.16 -66.24 -26.05
N TRP A 170 0.81 -66.83 -24.91
CA TRP A 170 -0.34 -67.72 -24.66
C TRP A 170 -0.71 -67.42 -23.19
N GLY A 171 -1.95 -67.19 -22.78
CA GLY A 171 -3.20 -67.90 -23.04
C GLY A 171 -3.84 -68.08 -21.67
#